data_AF-A0A5B8LM51-F1
#
_entry.id   AF-A0A5B8LM51-F1
#
_cell.length_a   1.000
_cell.length_b   1.000
_cell.length_c   1.000
_cell.angle_alpha   90.00
_cell.angle_beta   90.00
_cell.angle_gamma   90.00
#
_symmetry.space_group_name_H-M   'P 1'
#
loop_
_entity.id
_entity.type
_entity.pdbx_description
1 polymer ?
#
loop_
_entity_poly.entity_id
_entity_poly.type
_entity_poly.pdbx_seq_one_letter_code
_entity_poly.pdbx_strand_id
1 'polypeptide(L)' 'MDLSYLRFEHDASVAVLPPDLAVLLVGVAARQAASPTAIAHAQVAPAVIADLPFRPASGAFDEGQAVRIERWSQE' A
#
# COMPACT_ATOMS: atom_id res chain seq x y z
N MET A 1 13.21 -13.49 -8.56
CA MET A 1 13.00 -12.24 -7.80
C MET A 1 12.35 -12.67 -6.50
N ASP A 2 13.09 -12.59 -5.40
CA ASP A 2 12.63 -12.98 -4.07
C ASP A 2 11.88 -11.80 -3.45
N LEU A 3 10.61 -12.01 -3.09
CA LEU A 3 9.70 -11.02 -2.52
C LEU A 3 9.46 -11.29 -1.03
N SER A 4 10.49 -11.75 -0.34
CA SER A 4 10.48 -11.84 1.12
C SER A 4 10.34 -10.43 1.70
N TYR A 5 9.11 -10.06 2.08
CA TYR A 5 8.83 -8.85 2.82
C TYR A 5 9.66 -8.89 4.10
N LEU A 6 10.69 -8.04 4.13
CA LEU A 6 11.39 -7.65 5.35
C LEU A 6 10.30 -7.25 6.33
N ARG A 7 10.05 -8.16 7.28
CA ARG A 7 9.40 -7.93 8.56
C ARG A 7 9.74 -6.50 8.97
N PHE A 8 8.73 -5.65 9.14
CA PHE A 8 8.94 -4.29 9.65
C PHE A 8 9.74 -4.41 10.95
N GLU A 9 11.04 -4.16 10.86
CA GLU A 9 11.93 -3.99 11.99
C GLU A 9 11.33 -2.84 12.80
N HIS A 10 10.69 -3.20 13.91
CA HIS A 10 10.09 -2.26 14.86
C HIS A 10 11.17 -1.62 15.74
N ASP A 11 12.40 -1.48 15.24
CA ASP A 11 13.44 -0.76 15.96
C ASP A 11 13.14 0.74 15.87
N ALA A 12 12.23 1.17 16.73
CA ALA A 12 11.74 2.54 16.89
C ALA A 12 12.75 3.40 17.66
N SER A 13 14.05 3.29 17.34
CA SER A 13 14.89 4.48 17.46
C SER A 13 14.39 5.42 16.37
N VAL A 14 13.49 6.33 16.73
CA VAL A 14 13.06 7.42 15.85
C VAL A 14 14.33 8.22 15.60
N ALA A 15 15.04 7.89 14.52
CA ALA A 15 16.18 8.66 14.08
C ALA A 15 15.66 10.08 13.83
N VAL A 16 15.96 11.00 14.75
CA VAL A 16 15.57 12.39 14.61
C VAL A 16 16.31 12.89 13.38
N LEU A 17 15.56 13.02 12.29
CA LEU A 17 16.10 13.46 11.03
C LEU A 17 16.63 14.88 11.21
N PRO A 18 17.88 15.18 10.83
CA PRO A 18 18.37 16.55 10.84
C PRO A 18 17.39 17.45 10.09
N PRO A 19 17.04 18.64 10.62
CA PRO A 19 15.97 19.48 10.06
C PRO A 19 16.12 19.75 8.56
N ASP A 20 17.34 20.01 8.10
CA ASP A 20 17.62 20.26 6.68
C ASP A 20 17.33 19.02 5.82
N LEU A 21 17.64 17.83 6.32
CA LEU A 21 17.34 16.57 5.63
C LEU A 21 15.83 16.31 5.61
N ALA A 22 15.10 16.66 6.68
CA ALA A 22 13.64 16.57 6.70
C ALA A 22 13.00 17.47 5.63
N VAL A 23 13.46 18.72 5.53
CA VAL A 23 12.99 19.67 4.51
C VAL A 23 13.29 19.15 3.10
N LEU A 24 14.49 18.59 2.87
CA LEU A 24 14.85 17.98 1.60
C LEU A 24 13.93 16.80 1.26
N LEU A 25 13.69 15.89 2.20
CA LEU A 25 12.82 14.73 1.97
C LEU A 25 11.36 15.15 1.70
N VAL A 26 10.86 16.19 2.36
CA VAL A 26 9.53 16.76 2.07
C VAL A 26 9.47 17.28 0.63
N GLY A 27 10.49 18.00 0.16
CA GLY A 27 10.56 18.47 -1.23
C GLY A 27 10.61 17.33 -2.24
N VAL A 28 11.37 16.27 -1.95
CA VAL A 28 11.42 15.06 -2.78
C VAL A 28 10.05 14.38 -2.81
N ALA A 29 9.43 14.15 -1.66
CA ALA A 29 8.11 13.50 -1.57
C ALA A 29 7.03 14.31 -2.30
N ALA A 30 7.02 15.64 -2.17
CA ALA A 30 6.10 16.52 -2.87
C ALA A 30 6.26 16.40 -4.40
N ARG A 31 7.50 16.37 -4.90
CA ARG A 31 7.78 16.18 -6.33
C ARG A 31 7.37 14.79 -6.81
N GLN A 32 7.58 13.75 -6.01
CA GLN A 32 7.15 12.39 -6.34
C GLN A 32 5.62 12.32 -6.43
N ALA A 33 4.90 12.92 -5.48
CA ALA A 33 3.44 12.99 -5.47
C ALA A 33 2.88 13.80 -6.65
N ALA A 34 3.59 14.84 -7.09
CA ALA A 34 3.21 15.65 -8.25
C ALA A 34 3.72 15.09 -9.60
N SER A 35 4.37 13.93 -9.61
CA SER A 35 4.89 13.36 -10.86
C SER A 35 3.75 12.96 -11.82
N PRO A 36 3.97 13.00 -13.15
CA PRO A 36 2.95 12.57 -14.12
C PRO A 36 2.43 11.16 -13.88
N THR A 37 3.31 10.25 -13.45
CA THR A 37 2.95 8.88 -13.07
C THR A 37 2.05 8.86 -11.83
N ALA A 38 2.40 9.60 -10.77
CA ALA A 38 1.57 9.69 -9.56
C ALA A 38 0.21 10.34 -9.85
N ILE A 39 0.16 11.37 -10.70
CA ILE A 39 -1.09 12.01 -11.15
C ILE A 39 -1.95 11.01 -11.94
N ALA A 40 -1.37 10.30 -12.89
CA ALA A 40 -2.07 9.27 -13.66
C ALA A 40 -2.60 8.15 -12.74
N HIS A 41 -1.79 7.69 -11.76
CA HIS A 41 -2.22 6.70 -10.77
C HIS A 41 -3.32 7.23 -9.84
N ALA A 42 -3.27 8.50 -9.43
CA ALA A 42 -4.30 9.11 -8.60
C ALA A 42 -5.63 9.28 -9.34
N GLN A 43 -5.60 9.50 -10.66
CA GLN A 43 -6.80 9.49 -11.51
C GLN A 43 -7.37 8.08 -11.71
N VAL A 44 -6.57 7.05 -11.47
CA VAL A 44 -6.99 5.63 -11.42
C VAL A 44 -7.50 5.24 -10.02
N ALA A 45 -7.46 6.16 -9.03
CA ALA A 45 -8.04 5.90 -7.70
C ALA A 45 -9.48 5.41 -7.86
N PRO A 46 -9.86 4.36 -7.11
CA PRO A 46 -10.88 3.44 -7.57
C PRO A 46 -12.23 4.14 -7.63
N ALA A 47 -12.74 4.33 -8.85
CA ALA A 47 -14.18 4.28 -9.04
C ALA A 47 -14.62 3.03 -8.29
N VAL A 48 -15.53 3.18 -7.32
CA VAL A 48 -16.06 2.09 -6.51
C VAL A 48 -16.24 0.89 -7.43
N ILE A 49 -15.49 -0.18 -7.17
CA ILE A 49 -15.49 -1.44 -7.93
C ILE A 49 -16.82 -2.16 -7.62
N ALA A 50 -17.94 -1.46 -7.77
CA ALA A 50 -19.26 -1.99 -7.49
C ALA A 50 -19.64 -2.98 -8.58
N ASP A 51 -19.36 -2.66 -9.86
CA ASP A 51 -19.95 -3.33 -11.02
C ASP A 51 -18.94 -3.75 -12.11
N LEU A 52 -17.72 -4.13 -11.75
CA LEU A 52 -16.81 -4.73 -12.74
C LEU A 52 -17.29 -6.16 -13.10
N PRO A 53 -17.30 -6.54 -14.39
CA PRO A 53 -17.73 -7.87 -14.84
C PRO A 53 -16.87 -9.02 -14.29
N PHE A 54 -15.70 -8.70 -13.72
CA PHE A 54 -14.77 -9.65 -13.10
C PHE A 54 -14.78 -9.58 -11.58
N ARG A 55 -15.77 -8.94 -10.96
CA ARG A 55 -15.91 -8.93 -9.51
C ARG A 55 -16.22 -10.36 -9.03
N PRO A 56 -15.40 -10.94 -8.15
CA PRO A 56 -15.71 -12.24 -7.57
C PRO A 56 -17.03 -12.20 -6.79
N ALA A 57 -17.86 -13.24 -6.92
CA ALA A 57 -19.15 -13.30 -6.24
C ALA A 57 -19.03 -13.27 -4.71
N SER A 58 -17.96 -13.86 -4.17
CA SER A 58 -17.61 -13.82 -2.74
C SER A 58 -17.01 -12.48 -2.29
N GLY A 59 -16.74 -11.56 -3.23
CA GLY A 59 -15.98 -10.32 -2.97
C GLY A 59 -14.48 -10.54 -2.74
N ALA A 60 -14.04 -11.79 -2.56
CA ALA A 60 -12.64 -12.17 -2.42
C ALA A 60 -12.05 -12.56 -3.77
N PHE A 61 -10.84 -12.07 -4.07
CA PHE A 61 -10.09 -12.48 -5.27
C PHE A 61 -9.82 -14.00 -5.30
N ASP A 62 -9.56 -14.58 -4.14
CA ASP A 62 -9.42 -16.03 -3.91
C ASP A 62 -10.19 -16.39 -2.63
N GLU A 63 -11.29 -17.10 -2.79
CA GLU A 63 -12.17 -17.48 -1.69
C GLU A 63 -11.51 -18.46 -0.72
N GLY A 64 -10.69 -19.41 -1.22
CA GLY A 64 -10.00 -20.37 -0.38
C GLY A 64 -8.97 -19.69 0.52
N GLN A 65 -8.26 -18.70 0.00
CA GLN A 65 -7.33 -17.89 0.79
C GLN A 65 -8.05 -16.99 1.80
N ALA A 66 -9.18 -16.39 1.42
CA ALA A 66 -9.98 -15.57 2.34
C ALA A 66 -10.46 -16.40 3.55
N VAL A 67 -11.02 -17.58 3.31
CA VAL A 67 -11.46 -18.50 4.38
C VAL A 67 -10.30 -18.92 5.28
N ARG A 68 -9.12 -19.17 4.71
CA ARG A 68 -7.93 -19.52 5.51
C ARG A 68 -7.49 -18.39 6.43
N ILE A 69 -7.52 -17.14 5.96
CA ILE A 69 -7.15 -15.96 6.75
C ILE A 69 -8.19 -15.72 7.85
N GLU A 70 -9.47 -15.82 7.52
CA GLU A 70 -10.56 -15.67 8.50
C GLU A 70 -10.44 -16.70 9.62
N ARG A 71 -10.17 -17.97 9.27
CA ARG A 71 -9.93 -19.02 10.25
C ARG A 71 -8.71 -18.75 11.13
N TRP A 72 -7.60 -18.32 10.54
CA TRP A 72 -6.38 -17.98 11.30
C TRP A 72 -6.62 -16.84 12.29
N SER A 73 -7.44 -15.84 11.93
CA SER A 73 -7.79 -14.74 12.84
C SER A 73 -8.61 -15.18 14.07
N GLN A 74 -9.16 -16.39 14.06
CA GLN A 74 -9.95 -16.96 15.17
C GLN A 74 -9.11 -17.93 16.03
N GLU A 75 -7.85 -18.15 15.69
CA GLU A 75 -6.86 -18.92 16.47
C GLU A 75 -6.07 -17.99 17.40
#